data_AF-A0A0D2LQ01-F1
#
_entry.id   AF-A0A0D2LQ01-F1
#
_cell.length_a   1.000
_cell.length_b   1.000
_cell.length_c   1.000
_cell.angle_alpha   90.00
_cell.angle_beta   90.00
_cell.angle_gamma   90.00
#
_symmetry.space_group_name_H-M   'P 1'
#
loop_
_entity.id
_entity.type
_entity.pdbx_description
1 polymer ?
#
loop_
_entity_poly.entity_id
_entity_poly.type
_entity_poly.pdbx_seq_one_letter_code
_entity_poly.pdbx_strand_id
1 'polypeptide(L)'
;MLILSSVLGDENIPLHVRNAADIALKNALTAREANCQTYLASRWLNLPSDTKHKIKQDALMTLSSSNIKAGNFASQAVSAIAAVELPQGQWPELIETLLGFVNNPTNTNLRISTLQTIGFICEAIV
;
A
#
# COMPACT_ATOMS: atom_id res chain seq x y z
N MET A 1 2.20 -5.04 11.86
CA MET A 1 1.65 -4.45 10.62
C MET A 1 0.59 -3.39 10.92
N LEU A 2 -0.43 -3.65 11.75
CA LEU A 2 -1.45 -2.63 12.12
C LEU A 2 -0.88 -1.31 12.68
N ILE A 3 0.08 -1.38 13.60
CA ILE A 3 0.70 -0.17 14.14
C ILE A 3 1.46 0.59 13.04
N LEU A 4 2.13 -0.14 12.13
CA LEU A 4 2.87 0.46 11.03
C LEU A 4 1.94 1.18 10.04
N SER A 5 0.78 0.59 9.71
CA SER A 5 -0.21 1.23 8.84
C SER A 5 -0.81 2.48 9.50
N SER A 6 -1.10 2.44 10.81
CA SER A 6 -1.58 3.62 11.53
C SER A 6 -0.54 4.74 11.59
N VAL A 7 0.74 4.40 11.80
CA VAL A 7 1.84 5.37 11.79
C VAL A 7 2.03 5.98 10.40
N LEU A 8 1.85 5.19 9.34
CA LEU A 8 1.93 5.66 7.97
C LEU A 8 0.83 6.69 7.66
N GLY A 9 -0.39 6.50 8.18
CA GLY A 9 -1.53 7.40 7.98
C GLY A 9 -1.55 8.65 8.84
N ASP A 10 -0.82 8.68 9.95
CA ASP A 10 -0.84 9.81 10.89
C ASP A 10 -0.03 11.01 10.36
N GLU A 11 -0.71 12.13 10.12
CA GLU A 11 -0.08 13.37 9.67
C GLU A 11 0.73 14.10 10.76
N ASN A 12 0.51 13.78 12.04
CA ASN A 12 1.25 14.38 13.16
C ASN A 12 2.64 13.76 13.33
N ILE A 13 2.89 12.61 12.71
CA ILE A 13 4.15 11.90 12.82
C ILE A 13 5.18 12.45 11.82
N PRO A 14 6.45 12.64 12.22
CA PRO A 14 7.51 13.07 11.30
C PRO A 14 7.65 12.14 10.10
N LEU A 15 7.86 12.73 8.91
CA LEU A 15 7.94 12.00 7.64
C LEU A 15 8.97 10.86 7.62
N HIS A 16 10.09 11.01 8.32
CA HIS A 16 11.13 9.98 8.36
C HIS A 16 10.64 8.71 9.12
N VAL A 17 9.80 8.88 10.14
CA VAL A 17 9.19 7.76 10.88
C VAL A 17 8.10 7.10 10.03
N ARG A 18 7.30 7.91 9.30
CA ARG A 18 6.31 7.40 8.34
C ARG A 18 6.97 6.57 7.24
N ASN A 19 8.08 7.06 6.68
CA ASN A 19 8.89 6.33 5.71
C ASN A 19 9.46 5.02 6.29
N ALA A 20 9.98 5.05 7.52
CA ALA A 20 10.47 3.85 8.18
C ALA A 20 9.35 2.81 8.41
N ALA A 21 8.16 3.27 8.77
CA ALA A 21 6.98 2.41 8.93
C ALA A 21 6.55 1.77 7.59
N ASP A 22 6.57 2.55 6.51
CA ASP A 22 6.30 2.07 5.15
C ASP A 22 7.30 0.99 4.72
N ILE A 23 8.60 1.27 4.85
CA ILE A 23 9.67 0.32 4.54
C ILE A 23 9.52 -0.97 5.36
N ALA A 24 9.20 -0.85 6.65
CA ALA A 24 8.97 -2.01 7.51
C ALA A 24 7.73 -2.82 7.08
N LEU A 25 6.66 -2.15 6.63
CA LEU A 25 5.46 -2.80 6.11
C LEU A 25 5.76 -3.54 4.80
N LYS A 26 6.45 -2.89 3.87
CA LYS A 26 6.90 -3.49 2.60
C LYS A 26 7.81 -4.70 2.83
N ASN A 27 8.81 -4.58 3.70
CA ASN A 27 9.71 -5.69 4.04
C ASN A 27 8.99 -6.88 4.69
N ALA A 28 7.80 -6.67 5.24
CA ALA A 28 6.97 -7.75 5.78
C ALA A 28 6.12 -8.46 4.71
N LEU A 29 6.12 -7.97 3.47
CA LEU A 29 5.35 -8.46 2.32
C LEU A 29 6.23 -8.88 1.14
N THR A 30 7.42 -8.29 1.02
CA THR A 30 8.33 -8.49 -0.11
C THR A 30 9.69 -9.01 0.36
N ALA A 31 10.22 -10.02 -0.34
CA ALA A 31 11.57 -10.56 -0.19
C ALA A 31 12.19 -10.79 -1.57
N ARG A 32 13.53 -10.68 -1.65
CA ARG A 32 14.28 -10.95 -2.89
C ARG A 32 14.38 -12.45 -3.22
N GLU A 33 14.36 -13.29 -2.20
CA GLU A 33 14.45 -14.75 -2.35
C GLU A 33 13.05 -15.35 -2.49
N ALA A 34 12.85 -16.19 -3.51
CA ALA A 34 11.54 -16.78 -3.83
C ALA A 34 10.91 -17.57 -2.66
N ASN A 35 11.71 -18.36 -1.95
CA ASN A 35 11.21 -19.15 -0.79
C ASN A 35 10.73 -18.24 0.33
N CYS A 36 11.48 -17.17 0.63
CA CYS A 36 11.09 -16.16 1.61
C CYS A 36 9.84 -15.40 1.15
N GLN A 37 9.73 -15.08 -0.15
CA GLN A 37 8.56 -14.40 -0.70
C GLN A 37 7.28 -15.22 -0.50
N THR A 38 7.31 -16.52 -0.80
CA THR A 38 6.18 -17.43 -0.60
C THR A 38 5.78 -17.51 0.87
N TYR A 39 6.75 -17.54 1.79
CA TYR A 39 6.48 -17.53 3.23
C TYR A 39 5.81 -16.22 3.68
N LEU A 40 6.32 -15.07 3.25
CA LEU A 40 5.74 -13.76 3.59
C LEU A 40 4.34 -13.58 3.00
N ALA A 41 4.14 -13.99 1.74
CA ALA A 41 2.84 -13.99 1.09
C ALA A 41 1.83 -14.87 1.87
N SER A 42 2.23 -16.10 2.22
CA SER A 42 1.39 -17.00 3.02
C SER A 42 1.07 -16.40 4.39
N ARG A 43 2.05 -15.78 5.05
CA ARG A 43 1.85 -15.09 6.33
C ARG A 43 0.82 -13.97 6.22
N TRP A 44 0.90 -13.15 5.16
CA TRP A 44 -0.08 -12.11 4.89
C TRP A 44 -1.47 -12.69 4.65
N LEU A 45 -1.60 -13.67 3.76
CA LEU A 45 -2.88 -14.26 3.37
C LEU A 45 -3.61 -14.90 4.56
N ASN A 46 -2.88 -15.47 5.52
CA ASN A 46 -3.40 -16.06 6.76
C ASN A 46 -3.80 -15.02 7.83
N LEU A 47 -3.55 -13.72 7.62
CA LEU A 47 -4.02 -12.70 8.57
C LEU A 47 -5.55 -12.59 8.56
N PRO A 48 -6.16 -12.24 9.72
CA PRO A 48 -7.59 -11.98 9.78
C PRO A 48 -8.04 -10.92 8.77
N SER A 49 -9.19 -11.12 8.14
CA SER A 49 -9.77 -10.21 7.15
C SER A 49 -9.85 -8.77 7.65
N ASP A 50 -10.26 -8.57 8.91
CA ASP A 50 -10.41 -7.24 9.50
C ASP A 50 -9.05 -6.52 9.65
N THR A 51 -8.01 -7.28 9.97
CA THR A 51 -6.64 -6.76 10.06
C THR A 51 -6.13 -6.32 8.69
N LYS A 52 -6.30 -7.19 7.67
CA LYS A 52 -5.92 -6.84 6.30
C LYS A 52 -6.70 -5.63 5.80
N HIS A 53 -8.01 -5.61 6.01
CA HIS A 53 -8.87 -4.51 5.59
C HIS A 53 -8.42 -3.18 6.20
N LYS A 54 -8.15 -3.15 7.51
CA LYS A 54 -7.66 -1.95 8.18
C LYS A 54 -6.32 -1.45 7.61
N ILE A 55 -5.35 -2.34 7.42
CA ILE A 55 -4.05 -1.98 6.84
C ILE A 55 -4.21 -1.39 5.42
N LYS A 56 -5.05 -2.03 4.60
CA LYS A 56 -5.35 -1.57 3.23
C LYS A 56 -6.03 -0.21 3.23
N GLN A 57 -6.99 -0.01 4.13
CA GLN A 57 -7.71 1.24 4.27
C GLN A 57 -6.77 2.38 4.71
N ASP A 58 -5.93 2.15 5.72
CA ASP A 58 -4.95 3.14 6.18
C ASP A 58 -3.99 3.54 5.06
N ALA A 59 -3.49 2.57 4.28
CA ALA A 59 -2.61 2.82 3.15
C ALA A 59 -3.31 3.62 2.03
N LEU A 60 -4.55 3.25 1.67
CA LEU A 60 -5.33 3.96 0.65
C LEU A 60 -5.68 5.40 1.09
N MET A 61 -6.05 5.62 2.36
CA MET A 61 -6.28 6.96 2.87
C MET A 61 -5.02 7.83 2.79
N THR A 62 -3.85 7.23 3.04
CA THR A 62 -2.56 7.93 3.00
C THR A 62 -2.20 8.42 1.59
N LEU A 63 -2.73 7.81 0.53
CA LEU A 63 -2.56 8.31 -0.86
C LEU A 63 -3.14 9.72 -1.03
N SER A 64 -4.16 10.09 -0.23
CA SER A 64 -4.79 11.42 -0.27
C SER A 64 -4.09 12.47 0.59
N SER A 65 -3.00 12.08 1.27
CA SER A 65 -2.22 12.94 2.16
C SER A 65 -1.84 14.26 1.51
N SER A 66 -1.86 15.33 2.30
CA SER A 66 -1.39 16.65 1.88
C SER A 66 0.09 16.64 1.48
N ASN A 67 0.86 15.69 2.02
CA ASN A 67 2.28 15.53 1.74
C ASN A 67 2.55 14.51 0.63
N ILE A 68 3.07 14.99 -0.50
CA ILE A 68 3.41 14.18 -1.67
C ILE A 68 4.34 13.00 -1.33
N LYS A 69 5.30 13.20 -0.40
CA LYS A 69 6.22 12.13 0.00
C LYS A 69 5.48 11.01 0.73
N ALA A 70 4.55 11.35 1.60
CA ALA A 70 3.72 10.37 2.30
C ALA A 70 2.82 9.60 1.35
N GLY A 71 2.26 10.28 0.34
CA GLY A 71 1.53 9.62 -0.74
C GLY A 71 2.41 8.61 -1.50
N ASN A 72 3.67 8.95 -1.79
CA ASN A 72 4.61 8.02 -2.44
C ASN A 72 4.97 6.80 -1.56
N PHE A 73 5.12 6.98 -0.24
CA PHE A 73 5.30 5.87 0.68
C PHE A 73 4.09 4.93 0.63
N ALA A 74 2.89 5.50 0.76
CA ALA A 74 1.65 4.74 0.64
C ALA A 74 1.52 4.00 -0.70
N SER A 75 1.97 4.59 -1.81
CA SER A 75 2.02 3.93 -3.12
C SER A 75 2.84 2.63 -3.10
N GLN A 76 3.96 2.62 -2.37
CA GLN A 76 4.80 1.42 -2.21
C GLN A 76 4.16 0.38 -1.29
N ALA A 77 3.53 0.79 -0.18
CA ALA A 77 2.77 -0.13 0.66
C ALA A 77 1.63 -0.80 -0.11
N VAL A 78 0.83 -0.01 -0.85
CA VAL A 78 -0.30 -0.53 -1.63
C VAL A 78 0.18 -1.48 -2.71
N SER A 79 1.25 -1.14 -3.44
CA SER A 79 1.79 -2.03 -4.47
C SER A 79 2.33 -3.35 -3.90
N ALA A 80 3.01 -3.31 -2.76
CA ALA A 80 3.49 -4.51 -2.08
C ALA A 80 2.34 -5.45 -1.63
N ILE A 81 1.23 -4.89 -1.13
CA ILE A 81 0.05 -5.69 -0.77
C ILE A 81 -0.62 -6.24 -2.04
N ALA A 82 -0.78 -5.41 -3.06
CA ALA A 82 -1.41 -5.78 -4.33
C ALA A 82 -0.66 -6.91 -5.04
N ALA A 83 0.68 -6.90 -5.01
CA ALA A 83 1.52 -7.95 -5.59
C ALA A 83 1.29 -9.33 -4.92
N VAL A 84 0.83 -9.35 -3.67
CA VAL A 84 0.48 -10.59 -2.96
C VAL A 84 -0.99 -10.97 -3.16
N GLU A 85 -1.91 -10.01 -3.08
CA GLU A 85 -3.36 -10.28 -3.10
C GLU A 85 -3.93 -10.48 -4.51
N LEU A 86 -3.51 -9.69 -5.50
CA LEU A 86 -4.09 -9.74 -6.85
C LEU A 86 -3.87 -11.08 -7.56
N PRO A 87 -2.67 -11.71 -7.54
CA PRO A 87 -2.47 -13.03 -8.16
C PRO A 87 -3.32 -14.14 -7.51
N GLN A 88 -3.78 -13.94 -6.27
CA GLN A 88 -4.66 -14.86 -5.54
C GLN A 88 -6.14 -14.53 -5.72
N GLY A 89 -6.47 -13.55 -6.58
CA GLY A 89 -7.84 -13.08 -6.77
C GLY A 89 -8.43 -12.34 -5.55
N GLN A 90 -7.58 -11.89 -4.63
CA GLN A 90 -7.99 -11.05 -3.50
C GLN A 90 -7.88 -9.57 -3.87
N TRP A 91 -8.68 -8.73 -3.20
CA TRP A 91 -8.73 -7.29 -3.43
C TRP A 91 -9.18 -6.83 -4.84
N PRO A 92 -10.23 -7.43 -5.43
CA PRO A 92 -10.72 -7.04 -6.76
C PRO A 92 -11.12 -5.56 -6.85
N GLU A 93 -11.56 -4.96 -5.73
CA GLU A 93 -12.00 -3.57 -5.64
C GLU A 93 -10.86 -2.54 -5.75
N LEU A 94 -9.59 -2.97 -5.68
CA LEU A 94 -8.44 -2.07 -5.70
C LEU A 94 -8.39 -1.23 -6.98
N ILE A 95 -8.49 -1.88 -8.15
CA ILE A 95 -8.34 -1.20 -9.44
C ILE A 95 -9.45 -0.17 -9.65
N GLU A 96 -10.70 -0.53 -9.31
CA GLU A 96 -11.84 0.41 -9.38
C GLU A 96 -11.63 1.60 -8.44
N THR A 97 -11.15 1.36 -7.23
CA THR A 97 -10.85 2.41 -6.24
C THR A 97 -9.78 3.37 -6.76
N LEU A 98 -8.67 2.85 -7.31
CA LEU A 98 -7.60 3.66 -7.89
C LEU A 98 -8.10 4.47 -9.09
N LEU A 99 -8.91 3.87 -9.99
CA LEU A 99 -9.52 4.62 -11.10
C LEU A 99 -10.44 5.74 -10.60
N GLY A 100 -11.21 5.50 -9.54
CA GLY A 100 -12.02 6.52 -8.88
C GLY A 100 -11.17 7.69 -8.35
N PHE A 101 -10.01 7.40 -7.76
CA PHE A 101 -9.07 8.41 -7.27
C PHE A 101 -8.43 9.25 -8.40
N VAL A 102 -8.07 8.63 -9.53
CA VAL A 102 -7.51 9.35 -10.69
C VAL A 102 -8.53 10.31 -11.31
N ASN A 103 -9.81 9.93 -11.30
CA ASN A 103 -10.91 10.71 -11.84
C ASN A 103 -11.37 11.84 -10.92
N ASN A 104 -10.86 11.95 -9.68
CA ASN A 104 -11.23 13.02 -8.77
C ASN A 104 -10.51 14.34 -9.14
N PRO A 105 -11.23 15.37 -9.64
CA PRO A 105 -10.59 16.59 -10.14
C PRO A 105 -10.07 17.51 -9.01
N THR A 106 -10.44 17.25 -7.76
CA THR A 106 -10.19 18.18 -6.65
C THR A 106 -8.84 17.98 -5.96
N ASN A 107 -8.26 16.78 -6.04
CA ASN A 107 -7.02 16.45 -5.33
C ASN A 107 -5.93 15.98 -6.29
N THR A 108 -5.11 16.93 -6.76
CA THR A 108 -3.97 16.67 -7.66
C THR A 108 -2.95 15.70 -7.04
N ASN A 109 -2.69 15.80 -5.74
CA ASN A 109 -1.74 14.92 -5.05
C ASN A 109 -2.22 13.48 -5.07
N LEU A 110 -3.50 13.26 -4.76
CA LEU A 110 -4.13 11.93 -4.82
C LEU A 110 -4.00 11.32 -6.21
N ARG A 111 -4.22 12.10 -7.28
CA ARG A 111 -4.08 11.62 -8.66
C ARG A 111 -2.64 11.20 -8.96
N ILE A 112 -1.66 12.01 -8.56
CA ILE A 112 -0.24 11.71 -8.76
C ILE A 112 0.15 10.42 -8.02
N SER A 113 -0.17 10.33 -6.72
CA SER A 113 0.16 9.16 -5.91
C SER A 113 -0.56 7.90 -6.41
N THR A 114 -1.78 8.03 -6.89
CA THR A 114 -2.53 6.92 -7.48
C THR A 114 -1.89 6.42 -8.78
N LEU A 115 -1.52 7.30 -9.70
CA LEU A 115 -0.83 6.91 -10.93
C LEU A 115 0.53 6.25 -10.64
N GLN A 116 1.27 6.74 -9.65
CA GLN A 116 2.49 6.10 -9.16
C GLN A 116 2.22 4.71 -8.59
N THR A 117 1.16 4.55 -7.80
CA THR A 117 0.73 3.26 -7.24
C THR A 117 0.46 2.26 -8.34
N ILE A 118 -0.29 2.65 -9.38
CA ILE A 118 -0.57 1.80 -10.54
C ILE A 118 0.74 1.39 -11.23
N GLY A 119 1.66 2.34 -11.44
CA GLY A 119 2.98 2.06 -12.01
C GLY A 119 3.76 1.02 -11.20
N PHE A 120 3.81 1.16 -9.88
CA PHE A 120 4.48 0.19 -9.00
C PHE A 120 3.80 -1.18 -8.97
N ILE A 121 2.47 -1.23 -9.04
CA ILE A 121 1.73 -2.49 -9.14
C ILE A 121 2.12 -3.22 -10.42
N CYS A 122 2.15 -2.50 -11.56
CA CYS A 122 2.56 -3.07 -12.83
C CYS A 122 4.01 -3.56 -12.80
N GLU A 123 4.94 -2.81 -12.20
CA GLU A 123 6.33 -3.24 -12.07
C GLU A 123 6.49 -4.47 -11.16
N ALA A 124 5.67 -4.60 -10.11
CA ALA A 124 5.81 -5.67 -9.13
C ALA A 124 5.18 -7.01 -9.56
N ILE A 125 4.22 -6.99 -10.50
CA ILE A 125 3.48 -8.17 -10.95
C ILE A 125 4.06 -8.78 -12.25
N VAL A 126 4.81 -7.99 -13.03
CA VAL A 126 5.51 -8.45 -14.24
C VAL A 126 6.68 -9.36 -13.88
#